data_AF-A0A7W8P6H0-F1
#
_entry.id   AF-A0A7W8P6H0-F1
#
_cell.length_a   1.000
_cell.length_b   1.000
_cell.length_c   1.000
_cell.angle_alpha   90.00
_cell.angle_beta   90.00
_cell.angle_gamma   90.00
#
_symmetry.space_group_name_H-M   'P 1'
#
loop_
_entity.id
_entity.type
_entity.pdbx_description
1 polymer ?
#
loop_
_entity_poly.entity_id
_entity_poly.type
_entity_poly.pdbx_seq_one_letter_code
_entity_poly.pdbx_strand_id
1 'polypeptide(L)'
;MALKEHGVEKFGRLIDQNIAQGRYLSELIVSEQRLELVVPTNINIVCFRYRPENEMEEEALKALNIEIMLQLQEAGIAALSDTTVQGVHCLRVAICNHRTRRDDLDLLVKEVVRLGDQILRGS
;
A
#
# COMPACT_ATOMS: atom_id res chain seq x y z
N MET A 1 -1.23 -9.66 -30.06
CA MET A 1 -0.23 -10.39 -29.24
C MET A 1 0.80 -9.38 -28.74
N ALA A 2 0.74 -8.98 -27.47
CA ALA A 2 1.56 -7.88 -26.95
C ALA A 2 3.08 -8.17 -26.99
N LEU A 3 3.49 -9.45 -26.96
CA LEU A 3 4.90 -9.86 -27.03
C LEU A 3 5.55 -9.59 -28.40
N LYS A 4 4.80 -9.71 -29.50
CA LYS A 4 5.30 -9.51 -30.88
C LYS A 4 5.42 -8.03 -31.26
N GLU A 5 4.67 -7.16 -30.59
CA GLU A 5 4.57 -5.72 -30.92
C GLU A 5 5.50 -4.83 -30.09
N HIS A 6 5.99 -5.29 -28.94
CA HIS A 6 6.69 -4.43 -27.98
C HIS A 6 8.10 -4.88 -27.57
N GLY A 7 8.53 -6.08 -27.98
CA GLY A 7 9.87 -6.59 -27.70
C GLY A 7 10.09 -6.92 -26.22
N VAL A 8 10.89 -7.96 -25.95
CA VAL A 8 11.21 -8.45 -24.61
C VAL A 8 11.75 -7.33 -23.69
N GLU A 9 12.49 -6.38 -24.27
CA GLU A 9 13.12 -5.29 -23.53
C GLU A 9 12.12 -4.29 -22.91
N LYS A 10 11.01 -3.98 -23.60
CA LYS A 10 10.02 -3.02 -23.09
C LYS A 10 9.23 -3.61 -21.91
N PHE A 11 8.98 -4.92 -21.94
CA PHE A 11 8.36 -5.63 -20.82
C PHE A 11 9.28 -5.72 -19.60
N GLY A 12 10.58 -5.98 -19.81
CA GLY A 12 11.57 -5.96 -18.73
C GLY A 12 11.59 -4.63 -17.99
N ARG A 13 11.64 -3.52 -18.73
CA ARG A 13 11.64 -2.16 -18.13
C ARG A 13 10.40 -1.87 -17.27
N LEU A 14 9.22 -2.34 -17.69
CA LEU A 14 7.99 -2.14 -16.91
C LEU A 14 7.99 -2.97 -15.61
N ILE A 15 8.56 -4.17 -15.64
CA ILE A 15 8.73 -5.00 -14.44
C ILE A 15 9.72 -4.33 -13.48
N ASP A 16 10.88 -3.89 -13.99
CA ASP A 16 11.89 -3.20 -13.19
C ASP A 16 11.35 -1.91 -12.56
N GLN A 17 10.53 -1.16 -13.31
CA GLN A 17 9.84 0.02 -12.80
C GLN A 17 8.90 -0.33 -11.64
N ASN A 18 8.06 -1.37 -11.78
CA ASN A 18 7.12 -1.77 -10.73
C ASN A 18 7.86 -2.28 -9.47
N ILE A 19 8.98 -2.99 -9.65
CA ILE A 19 9.85 -3.42 -8.53
C ILE A 19 10.46 -2.20 -7.82
N ALA A 20 10.96 -1.22 -8.58
CA ALA A 20 11.51 0.01 -8.02
C ALA A 20 10.43 0.80 -7.25
N GLN A 21 9.19 0.81 -7.74
CA GLN A 21 8.06 1.42 -7.03
C GLN A 21 7.70 0.67 -5.75
N GLY A 22 7.70 -0.67 -5.77
CA GLY A 22 7.47 -1.47 -4.56
C GLY A 22 8.52 -1.21 -3.48
N ARG A 23 9.79 -1.08 -3.87
CA ARG A 23 10.88 -0.70 -2.97
C ARG A 23 10.69 0.70 -2.41
N TYR A 24 10.40 1.67 -3.27
CA TYR A 24 10.14 3.05 -2.85
C TYR A 24 8.99 3.16 -1.85
N LEU A 25 7.86 2.51 -2.12
CA LEU A 25 6.73 2.48 -1.18
C LEU A 25 7.12 1.84 0.16
N SER A 26 7.94 0.79 0.14
CA SER A 26 8.43 0.15 1.36
C SER A 26 9.32 1.07 2.19
N GLU A 27 10.18 1.86 1.53
CA GLU A 27 11.02 2.87 2.21
C GLU A 27 10.16 3.94 2.88
N LEU A 28 9.12 4.45 2.20
CA LEU A 28 8.18 5.39 2.79
C LEU A 28 7.48 4.81 4.03
N ILE A 29 6.97 3.58 3.93
CA ILE A 29 6.28 2.89 5.03
C ILE A 29 7.20 2.71 6.24
N VAL A 30 8.44 2.25 6.03
CA VAL A 30 9.40 2.04 7.13
C VAL A 30 9.82 3.37 7.78
N SER A 31 9.80 4.48 7.03
CA SER A 31 10.11 5.81 7.56
C SER A 31 8.97 6.45 8.37
N GLU A 32 7.75 5.94 8.25
CA GLU A 32 6.56 6.49 8.88
C GLU A 32 6.18 5.69 10.14
N GLN A 33 6.17 6.34 11.30
CA GLN A 33 5.90 5.69 12.59
C GLN A 33 4.46 5.18 12.71
N ARG A 34 3.54 5.81 11.97
CA ARG A 34 2.13 5.41 11.88
C ARG A 34 1.88 4.21 11.00
N LEU A 35 2.90 3.66 10.35
CA LEU A 35 2.75 2.52 9.46
C LEU A 35 3.69 1.39 9.88
N GLU A 36 3.31 0.18 9.52
CA GLU A 36 4.10 -1.02 9.75
C GLU A 36 4.11 -1.89 8.49
N LEU A 37 5.30 -2.22 8.00
CA LEU A 37 5.46 -3.19 6.93
C LEU A 37 5.25 -4.60 7.50
N VAL A 38 4.26 -5.33 6.98
CA VAL A 38 3.86 -6.64 7.54
C VAL A 38 4.73 -7.78 7.02
N VAL A 39 5.20 -7.68 5.77
CA VAL A 39 6.19 -8.61 5.22
C VAL A 39 7.22 -7.89 4.34
N PRO A 40 8.46 -8.39 4.25
CA PRO A 40 9.46 -7.84 3.34
C PRO A 40 8.96 -7.81 1.89
N THR A 41 9.15 -6.68 1.23
CA THR A 41 8.78 -6.50 -0.17
C THR A 41 9.81 -7.14 -1.10
N ASN A 42 9.42 -8.21 -1.77
CA ASN A 42 10.30 -8.93 -2.71
C ASN A 42 10.19 -8.41 -4.15
N ILE A 43 9.01 -7.93 -4.56
CA ILE A 43 8.71 -7.50 -5.94
C ILE A 43 7.85 -6.22 -5.94
N ASN A 44 6.74 -6.19 -6.68
CA ASN A 44 5.81 -5.07 -6.82
C ASN A 44 4.58 -5.16 -5.89
N ILE A 45 4.60 -6.04 -4.89
CA ILE A 45 3.52 -6.20 -3.92
C ILE A 45 4.04 -5.78 -2.55
N VAL A 46 3.38 -4.79 -1.96
CA VAL A 46 3.71 -4.25 -0.64
C VAL A 46 2.53 -4.49 0.29
N CYS A 47 2.80 -5.13 1.43
CA CYS A 47 1.82 -5.42 2.45
C CYS A 47 2.17 -4.67 3.73
N PHE A 48 1.28 -3.80 4.17
CA PHE A 48 1.50 -2.93 5.33
C PHE A 48 0.19 -2.63 6.03
N ARG A 49 0.25 -2.09 7.24
CA ARG A 49 -0.93 -1.64 7.97
C ARG A 49 -0.67 -0.31 8.65
N TYR A 50 -1.74 0.44 8.87
CA TYR A 50 -1.73 1.54 9.81
C TYR A 50 -1.52 1.00 11.22
N ARG A 51 -0.64 1.66 11.97
CA ARG A 51 -0.24 1.34 13.34
C ARG A 51 -0.54 2.55 14.25
N PRO A 52 -1.55 2.47 15.14
CA PRO A 52 -1.82 3.52 16.10
C PRO A 52 -0.67 3.72 17.09
N GLU A 53 -0.61 4.90 17.72
CA GLU A 53 0.33 5.20 18.83
C GLU A 53 0.13 4.27 20.02
N ASN A 54 -1.14 4.01 20.38
CA ASN A 54 -1.51 3.13 21.48
C ASN A 54 -1.81 1.73 20.94
N GLU A 55 -1.46 0.71 21.73
CA GLU A 55 -1.85 -0.67 21.41
C GLU A 55 -3.36 -0.78 21.29
N MET A 56 -3.79 -1.55 20.29
CA MET A 56 -5.18 -1.80 19.98
C MET A 56 -5.36 -3.29 19.72
N GLU A 57 -6.52 -3.84 20.11
CA GLU A 57 -6.85 -5.24 19.83
C GLU A 57 -6.82 -5.51 18.32
N GLU A 58 -6.31 -6.68 17.92
CA GLU A 58 -6.13 -7.02 16.50
C GLU A 58 -7.43 -6.96 15.68
N GLU A 59 -8.58 -7.33 16.23
CA GLU A 59 -9.84 -7.25 15.49
C GLU A 59 -10.28 -5.80 15.26
N ALA A 60 -10.05 -4.92 16.25
CA ALA A 60 -10.28 -3.47 16.09
C ALA A 60 -9.26 -2.84 15.13
N LEU A 61 -8.00 -3.28 15.15
CA LEU A 61 -6.96 -2.84 14.23
C LEU A 61 -7.24 -3.25 12.78
N LYS A 62 -7.73 -4.47 12.59
CA LYS A 62 -8.25 -4.95 11.30
C LYS A 62 -9.42 -4.11 10.83
N ALA A 63 -10.41 -3.84 11.68
CA ALA A 63 -11.56 -3.00 11.33
C ALA A 63 -11.12 -1.58 10.92
N LEU A 64 -10.19 -0.98 11.66
CA LEU A 64 -9.61 0.33 11.33
C LEU A 64 -8.92 0.32 9.96
N ASN A 65 -8.08 -0.68 9.68
CA ASN A 65 -7.39 -0.76 8.40
C ASN A 65 -8.37 -0.98 7.22
N ILE A 66 -9.42 -1.80 7.42
CA ILE A 66 -10.49 -1.97 6.43
C ILE A 66 -11.19 -0.63 6.17
N GLU A 67 -11.53 0.12 7.21
CA GLU A 67 -12.19 1.42 7.07
C GLU A 67 -11.31 2.43 6.32
N ILE A 68 -10.01 2.50 6.63
CA ILE A 68 -9.06 3.35 5.89
C ILE A 68 -9.06 2.97 4.40
N MET A 69 -9.03 1.68 4.08
CA MET A 69 -9.07 1.20 2.69
C MET A 69 -10.35 1.63 1.98
N LEU A 70 -11.51 1.47 2.62
CA LEU A 70 -12.80 1.85 2.05
C LEU A 70 -12.86 3.35 1.77
N GLN A 71 -12.45 4.19 2.71
CA GLN A 71 -12.45 5.65 2.51
C GLN A 71 -11.48 6.09 1.41
N LEU A 72 -10.31 5.45 1.27
CA LEU A 72 -9.38 5.73 0.16
C LEU A 72 -9.99 5.40 -1.21
N GLN A 73 -10.70 4.27 -1.29
CA GLN A 73 -11.37 3.82 -2.51
C GLN A 73 -12.56 4.73 -2.86
N GLU A 74 -13.42 5.04 -1.89
CA GLU A 74 -14.60 5.87 -2.08
C GLU A 74 -14.24 7.31 -2.46
N ALA A 75 -13.17 7.85 -1.89
CA ALA A 75 -12.64 9.16 -2.25
C ALA A 75 -11.92 9.18 -3.62
N GLY A 76 -11.73 8.01 -4.24
CA GLY A 76 -11.02 7.89 -5.52
C GLY A 76 -9.52 8.19 -5.45
N ILE A 77 -8.93 8.14 -4.25
CA ILE A 77 -7.51 8.44 -4.02
C ILE A 77 -6.65 7.26 -4.47
N ALA A 78 -6.97 6.06 -3.98
CA ALA A 78 -6.23 4.85 -4.31
C ALA A 78 -7.12 3.61 -4.20
N ALA A 79 -7.00 2.71 -5.17
CA ALA A 79 -7.67 1.41 -5.15
C ALA A 79 -6.67 0.32 -4.76
N LEU A 80 -6.64 0.00 -3.47
CA LEU A 80 -5.87 -1.11 -2.88
C LEU A 80 -6.80 -2.22 -2.39
N SER A 81 -6.26 -3.41 -2.19
CA SER A 81 -6.97 -4.53 -1.56
C SER A 81 -6.43 -4.77 -0.16
N ASP A 82 -7.09 -5.59 0.65
CA ASP A 82 -6.55 -6.11 1.89
C ASP A 82 -6.21 -7.61 1.78
N THR A 83 -5.48 -8.13 2.77
CA THR A 83 -5.20 -9.56 2.92
C THR A 83 -4.74 -9.89 4.34
N THR A 84 -4.69 -11.17 4.68
CA THR A 84 -4.11 -11.65 5.94
C THR A 84 -2.85 -12.44 5.65
N VAL A 85 -1.71 -12.02 6.22
CA VAL A 85 -0.43 -12.70 6.09
C VAL A 85 0.04 -13.12 7.48
N GLN A 86 0.31 -14.41 7.67
CA GLN A 86 0.77 -14.95 8.97
C GLN A 86 -0.13 -14.57 10.16
N GLY A 87 -1.43 -14.49 9.95
CA GLY A 87 -2.41 -14.11 10.98
C GLY A 87 -2.58 -12.60 11.18
N VAL A 88 -1.77 -11.77 10.52
CA VAL A 88 -1.85 -10.31 10.59
C VAL A 88 -2.63 -9.76 9.39
N HIS A 89 -3.72 -9.03 9.65
CA HIS A 89 -4.47 -8.34 8.61
C HIS A 89 -3.73 -7.07 8.16
N CYS A 90 -3.73 -6.81 6.86
CA CYS A 90 -2.96 -5.74 6.25
C CYS A 90 -3.57 -5.24 4.93
N LEU A 91 -3.19 -4.03 4.57
CA LEU A 91 -3.40 -3.45 3.25
C LEU A 91 -2.36 -4.00 2.27
N ARG A 92 -2.80 -4.28 1.05
CA ARG A 92 -2.01 -4.87 -0.02
C ARG A 92 -2.07 -4.00 -1.27
N VAL A 93 -0.92 -3.45 -1.63
CA VAL A 93 -0.71 -2.65 -2.84
C VAL A 93 0.02 -3.50 -3.87
N ALA A 94 -0.68 -3.91 -4.92
CA ALA A 94 -0.11 -4.62 -6.06
C ALA A 94 0.14 -3.64 -7.22
N ILE A 95 1.37 -3.16 -7.35
CA ILE A 95 1.74 -2.12 -8.31
C ILE A 95 1.89 -2.73 -9.70
N CYS A 96 0.84 -2.65 -10.51
CA CYS A 96 0.84 -3.15 -11.89
C CYS A 96 0.50 -2.08 -12.93
N ASN A 97 0.11 -0.88 -12.49
CA ASN A 97 -0.26 0.21 -13.37
C ASN A 97 0.99 0.99 -13.83
N HIS A 98 1.29 0.90 -15.12
CA HIS A 98 2.42 1.59 -15.75
C HIS A 98 2.38 3.13 -15.64
N ARG A 99 1.23 3.72 -15.27
CA ARG A 99 1.08 5.16 -15.05
C ARG A 99 1.35 5.61 -13.61
N THR A 100 1.49 4.69 -12.67
CA THR A 100 1.81 5.03 -11.27
C THR A 100 3.12 5.82 -11.23
N ARG A 101 3.13 6.90 -10.46
CA ARG A 101 4.27 7.77 -10.18
C ARG A 101 4.64 7.71 -8.71
N ARG A 102 5.82 8.24 -8.36
CA ARG A 102 6.24 8.34 -6.96
C ARG A 102 5.29 9.21 -6.16
N ASP A 103 4.88 10.34 -6.73
CA ASP A 103 3.92 11.27 -6.13
C ASP A 103 2.58 10.59 -5.77
N ASP A 104 2.14 9.59 -6.55
CA ASP A 104 0.93 8.81 -6.23
C ASP A 104 1.14 7.94 -4.97
N LEU A 105 2.35 7.41 -4.79
CA LEU A 105 2.74 6.60 -3.62
C LEU A 105 2.94 7.49 -2.39
N ASP A 106 3.52 8.68 -2.57
CA ASP A 106 3.64 9.69 -1.52
C ASP A 106 2.24 10.13 -1.03
N LEU A 107 1.33 10.38 -1.97
CA LEU A 107 -0.07 10.70 -1.68
C LEU A 107 -0.75 9.55 -0.92
N LEU A 108 -0.56 8.30 -1.38
CA LEU A 108 -1.12 7.13 -0.72
C LEU A 108 -0.70 7.06 0.76
N VAL A 109 0.60 7.15 1.05
CA VAL A 109 1.11 7.07 2.42
C VAL A 109 0.54 8.19 3.28
N LYS A 110 0.57 9.44 2.77
CA LYS A 110 0.01 10.60 3.46
C LYS A 110 -1.47 10.41 3.79
N GLU A 111 -2.27 9.93 2.85
CA GLU A 111 -3.71 9.78 3.03
C GLU A 111 -4.07 8.61 3.94
N VAL A 112 -3.33 7.49 3.90
CA VAL A 112 -3.50 6.40 4.88
C VAL A 112 -3.29 6.91 6.31
N VAL A 113 -2.21 7.66 6.56
CA VAL A 113 -1.92 8.23 7.88
C VAL A 113 -3.00 9.22 8.29
N ARG A 114 -3.35 10.16 7.40
CA ARG A 114 -4.38 11.17 7.66
C ARG A 114 -5.71 10.54 8.03
N LEU A 115 -6.14 9.51 7.30
CA LEU A 115 -7.40 8.81 7.54
C LEU A 115 -7.36 8.01 8.84
N GLY A 116 -6.27 7.26 9.09
CA GLY A 116 -6.11 6.53 10.36
C GLY A 116 -6.17 7.45 11.58
N ASP A 117 -5.48 8.59 11.53
CA ASP A 117 -5.53 9.61 12.57
C ASP A 117 -6.91 10.25 12.73
N GLN A 118 -7.63 10.44 11.62
CA GLN A 118 -8.97 11.04 11.63
C GLN A 118 -9.99 10.09 12.25
N ILE A 119 -9.99 8.82 11.85
CA ILE A 119 -10.92 7.79 12.34
C ILE A 119 -10.73 7.59 13.84
N LEU A 120 -9.48 7.53 14.31
CA LEU A 120 -9.18 7.38 15.75
C LEU A 120 -9.59 8.58 16.60
N ARG A 121 -9.55 9.81 16.04
CA ARG A 121 -10.01 11.01 16.75
C ARG A 121 -11.54 11.13 16.81
N GLY A 122 -12.24 10.47 15.89
CA GLY A 122 -13.70 10.48 15.81
C GLY A 122 -14.41 9.29 16.44
N SER A 123 -13.65 8.32 16.97
CA SER A 123 -14.17 7.11 17.64
C SER A 123 -14.18 7.23 19.16
#